data_AF-A0A928SY92-F1
#
_entry.id   AF-A0A928SY92-F1
#
_cell.length_a   1.000
_cell.length_b   1.000
_cell.length_c   1.000
_cell.angle_alpha   90.00
_cell.angle_beta   90.00
_cell.angle_gamma   90.00
#
_symmetry.space_group_name_H-M   'P 1'
#
loop_
_entity.id
_entity.type
_entity.pdbx_description
1 polymer ?
#
loop_
_entity_poly.entity_id
_entity_poly.type
_entity_poly.pdbx_seq_one_letter_code
_entity_poly.pdbx_strand_id
1 'polypeptide(L)'
;MRRLLVASALALGCQSIAGIEERRFEEPEQASAECKVYCDEVMQSCTGKIAAYPDRPTCIATCAKLPSGETKADNSLECRTEQAVLAGSSGEPASHCKAAGPFGAEICGSSCQAYCTLLSAACPDKLTGISDCAAACAGLRSDAVFDLGTLKSGDSLECRIAYASLAAKDPTGHCAAAAFKSSACADPAGDAPDCEDFCELVGVACTGGNQVYESKAQCLAVCAVLDKGTNADQVEDTVGCRKYHSYNSIAAPAQHCPHAGPAGDGHCGKDNCEGYCQLVSKTCKTEFDATFGDSTKCLAECGKLPGANADTWNKTATTGDTVRCRAINAARASETPAACAAALGGGECQ
;
A
#
# COMPACT_ATOMS: atom_id res chain seq x y z
N MET A 1 -39.89 -45.36 75.28
CA MET A 1 -38.93 -46.29 74.66
C MET A 1 -37.87 -45.49 73.91
N ARG A 2 -36.59 -45.83 74.15
CA ARG A 2 -35.35 -45.62 73.33
C ARG A 2 -35.11 -44.24 72.68
N ARG A 3 -34.13 -43.44 73.13
CA ARG A 3 -32.65 -43.50 72.84
C ARG A 3 -32.33 -43.76 71.36
N LEU A 4 -31.69 -42.80 70.67
CA LEU A 4 -30.24 -42.76 70.47
C LEU A 4 -29.80 -41.47 69.73
N LEU A 5 -28.71 -40.88 70.23
CA LEU A 5 -27.84 -39.88 69.58
C LEU A 5 -27.02 -40.52 68.47
N VAL A 6 -26.76 -39.80 67.36
CA VAL A 6 -25.47 -39.80 66.65
C VAL A 6 -25.22 -38.41 66.07
N ALA A 7 -24.09 -37.81 66.47
CA ALA A 7 -23.47 -36.65 65.87
C ALA A 7 -22.35 -37.10 64.91
N SER A 8 -22.11 -36.35 63.83
CA SER A 8 -20.81 -36.13 63.11
C SER A 8 -21.14 -35.43 61.78
N ALA A 9 -20.85 -34.13 61.60
CA ALA A 9 -19.54 -33.56 61.27
C ALA A 9 -19.01 -34.04 59.90
N LEU A 10 -19.09 -33.16 58.90
CA LEU A 10 -18.12 -33.02 57.80
C LEU A 10 -18.40 -31.72 57.03
N ALA A 11 -17.80 -30.64 57.53
CA ALA A 11 -17.46 -29.49 56.72
C ALA A 11 -16.20 -29.84 55.92
N LEU A 12 -16.29 -29.81 54.60
CA LEU A 12 -15.14 -29.81 53.70
C LEU A 12 -15.29 -28.59 52.80
N GLY A 13 -14.49 -27.57 53.11
CA GLY A 13 -14.38 -26.36 52.32
C GLY A 13 -13.59 -26.62 51.04
N CYS A 14 -14.11 -26.12 49.93
CA CYS A 14 -13.32 -25.82 48.74
C CYS A 14 -12.76 -24.40 48.88
N GLN A 15 -11.78 -24.22 49.76
CA GLN A 15 -10.91 -23.04 49.75
C GLN A 15 -9.49 -23.53 49.48
N SER A 16 -9.05 -23.44 48.22
CA SER A 16 -7.66 -23.44 47.72
C SER A 16 -7.54 -24.16 46.37
N ILE A 17 -8.13 -23.57 45.32
CA ILE A 17 -7.50 -23.68 44.00
C ILE A 17 -6.44 -22.59 43.95
N ALA A 18 -5.22 -23.03 43.67
CA ALA A 18 -3.98 -22.30 43.69
C ALA A 18 -4.04 -20.91 43.03
N GLY A 19 -3.63 -19.89 43.78
CA GLY A 19 -2.42 -19.11 43.48
C GLY A 19 -2.19 -18.62 42.05
N ILE A 20 -3.24 -18.29 41.29
CA ILE A 20 -3.08 -17.32 40.22
C ILE A 20 -3.04 -15.98 40.93
N GLU A 21 -1.84 -15.53 41.28
CA GLU A 21 -1.63 -14.11 41.53
C GLU A 21 -2.25 -13.38 40.35
N GLU A 22 -3.26 -12.54 40.61
CA GLU A 22 -3.76 -11.60 39.62
C GLU A 22 -2.55 -10.77 39.22
N ARG A 23 -1.90 -11.14 38.12
CA ARG A 23 -0.92 -10.31 37.46
C ARG A 23 -1.70 -9.09 37.01
N ARG A 24 -1.74 -8.07 37.86
CA ARG A 24 -2.01 -6.71 37.40
C ARG A 24 -0.98 -6.48 36.32
N PHE A 25 -1.45 -6.32 35.09
CA PHE A 25 -0.64 -5.76 34.04
C PHE A 25 -0.20 -4.41 34.58
N GLU A 26 1.05 -4.32 35.02
CA GLU A 26 1.67 -3.03 35.31
C GLU A 26 1.61 -2.27 33.99
N GLU A 27 0.90 -1.13 34.01
CA GLU A 27 0.90 -0.23 32.87
C GLU A 27 2.35 0.08 32.49
N PRO A 28 2.67 0.31 31.21
CA PRO A 28 3.97 0.84 30.85
C PRO A 28 4.23 2.07 31.72
N GLU A 29 5.24 2.00 32.58
CA GLU A 29 5.53 2.98 33.64
C GLU A 29 5.83 4.40 33.08
N GLN A 30 5.81 4.54 31.75
CA GLN A 30 6.20 5.71 30.96
C GLN A 30 5.05 6.33 30.14
N ALA A 31 3.81 5.85 30.27
CA ALA A 31 2.67 6.46 29.56
C ALA A 31 2.33 7.86 30.12
N SER A 32 2.25 8.89 29.25
CA SER A 32 1.84 10.23 29.67
C SER A 32 0.38 10.26 30.15
N ALA A 33 0.03 11.24 30.98
CA ALA A 33 -1.33 11.37 31.50
C ALA A 33 -2.35 11.59 30.36
N GLU A 34 -1.96 12.34 29.34
CA GLU A 34 -2.76 12.62 28.13
C GLU A 34 -3.03 11.31 27.36
N CYS A 35 -2.00 10.48 27.17
CA CYS A 35 -2.19 9.19 26.51
C CYS A 35 -3.09 8.24 27.30
N LYS A 36 -3.02 8.25 28.63
CA LYS A 36 -3.93 7.45 29.47
C LYS A 36 -5.38 7.91 29.27
N VAL A 37 -5.64 9.22 29.37
CA VAL A 37 -6.97 9.79 29.16
C VAL A 37 -7.51 9.46 27.76
N TYR A 38 -6.71 9.69 26.72
CA TYR A 38 -7.08 9.37 25.35
C TYR A 38 -7.39 7.88 25.18
N CYS A 39 -6.51 6.99 25.67
CA CYS A 39 -6.70 5.56 25.50
C CYS A 39 -7.88 5.01 26.29
N ASP A 40 -8.16 5.55 27.48
CA ASP A 40 -9.34 5.18 28.25
C ASP A 40 -10.62 5.60 27.50
N GLU A 41 -10.65 6.83 26.96
CA GLU A 41 -11.80 7.35 26.20
C GLU A 41 -12.02 6.58 24.89
N VAL A 42 -10.99 6.42 24.05
CA VAL A 42 -11.15 5.75 22.75
C VAL A 42 -11.49 4.27 22.93
N MET A 43 -10.95 3.59 23.94
CA MET A 43 -11.27 2.18 24.16
C MET A 43 -12.64 1.98 24.82
N GLN A 44 -13.16 2.99 25.53
CA GLN A 44 -14.53 2.99 26.03
C GLN A 44 -15.55 3.22 24.91
N SER A 45 -15.29 4.22 24.06
CA SER A 45 -16.21 4.68 23.02
C SER A 45 -16.14 3.84 21.73
N CYS A 46 -14.98 3.26 21.42
CA CYS A 46 -14.72 2.50 20.19
C CYS A 46 -14.45 1.02 20.49
N THR A 47 -15.47 0.17 20.34
CA THR A 47 -15.40 -1.26 20.67
C THR A 47 -15.89 -2.15 19.53
N GLY A 48 -15.66 -3.46 19.64
CA GLY A 48 -16.09 -4.45 18.64
C GLY A 48 -15.46 -4.19 17.28
N LYS A 49 -16.28 -4.13 16.22
CA LYS A 49 -15.80 -3.92 14.84
C LYS A 49 -15.24 -2.53 14.58
N ILE A 50 -15.61 -1.54 15.38
CA ILE A 50 -15.11 -0.16 15.26
C ILE A 50 -14.05 0.14 16.32
N ALA A 51 -13.46 -0.89 16.93
CA ALA A 51 -12.35 -0.70 17.86
C ALA A 51 -11.16 -0.04 17.15
N ALA A 52 -10.61 1.01 17.74
CA ALA A 52 -9.47 1.74 17.17
C ALA A 52 -8.13 1.04 17.40
N TYR A 53 -8.02 0.28 18.51
CA TYR A 53 -6.80 -0.43 18.90
C TYR A 53 -7.12 -1.85 19.35
N PRO A 54 -6.21 -2.81 19.10
CA PRO A 54 -6.43 -4.20 19.51
C PRO A 54 -6.30 -4.40 21.02
N ASP A 55 -5.45 -3.61 21.68
CA ASP A 55 -5.23 -3.64 23.11
C ASP A 55 -4.72 -2.29 23.63
N ARG A 56 -4.85 -2.08 24.94
CA ARG A 56 -4.44 -0.83 25.61
C ARG A 56 -2.94 -0.54 25.50
N PRO A 57 -2.03 -1.53 25.65
CA PRO A 57 -0.61 -1.31 25.40
C PRO A 57 -0.31 -0.77 23.99
N THR A 58 -1.00 -1.26 22.96
CA THR A 58 -0.86 -0.78 21.58
C THR A 58 -1.38 0.64 21.43
N CYS A 59 -2.51 0.98 22.07
CA CYS A 59 -3.02 2.36 22.09
C CYS A 59 -1.99 3.32 22.72
N ILE A 60 -1.47 2.99 23.90
CA ILE A 60 -0.50 3.82 24.62
C ILE A 60 0.80 3.98 23.82
N ALA A 61 1.31 2.90 23.24
CA ALA A 61 2.51 2.94 22.43
C ALA A 61 2.33 3.80 21.17
N THR A 62 1.18 3.69 20.50
CA THR A 62 0.84 4.51 19.34
C THR A 62 0.69 5.97 19.73
N CYS A 63 -0.02 6.26 20.82
CA CYS A 63 -0.21 7.61 21.35
C CYS A 63 1.11 8.32 21.62
N ALA A 64 2.08 7.62 22.20
CA ALA A 64 3.41 8.18 22.47
C ALA A 64 4.19 8.57 21.20
N LYS A 65 3.73 8.17 20.00
CA LYS A 65 4.30 8.55 18.70
C LYS A 65 3.50 9.63 17.98
N LEU A 66 2.31 9.98 18.48
CA LEU A 66 1.49 11.02 17.88
C LEU A 66 1.98 12.41 18.31
N PRO A 67 1.92 13.41 17.42
CA PRO A 67 2.20 14.79 17.78
C PRO A 67 1.18 15.29 18.81
N SER A 68 1.64 16.05 19.79
CA SER A 68 0.78 16.98 20.51
C SER A 68 0.40 18.13 19.58
N GLY A 69 -0.81 18.66 19.69
CA GLY A 69 -1.30 19.79 18.92
C GLY A 69 -2.03 20.79 19.79
N GLU A 70 -1.86 22.07 19.45
CA GLU A 70 -2.66 23.15 20.05
C GLU A 70 -4.04 23.29 19.38
N THR A 71 -4.23 22.67 18.20
CA THR A 71 -5.45 22.78 17.39
C THR A 71 -6.12 21.44 17.12
N LYS A 72 -7.43 21.51 16.88
CA LYS A 72 -8.37 20.38 16.70
C LYS A 72 -8.45 19.87 15.25
N ALA A 73 -7.61 20.36 14.34
CA ALA A 73 -7.67 20.01 12.91
C ALA A 73 -6.39 19.34 12.37
N ASP A 74 -5.33 19.27 13.18
CA ASP A 74 -4.07 18.67 12.79
C ASP A 74 -4.04 17.16 13.09
N ASN A 75 -3.01 16.46 12.59
CA ASN A 75 -2.67 15.10 13.04
C ASN A 75 -2.16 15.12 14.49
N SER A 76 -3.05 15.37 15.44
CA SER A 76 -2.76 15.61 16.85
C SER A 76 -3.49 14.66 17.78
N LEU A 77 -2.91 14.43 18.96
CA LEU A 77 -3.54 13.65 20.04
C LEU A 77 -4.84 14.31 20.54
N GLU A 78 -4.87 15.63 20.59
CA GLU A 78 -5.98 16.44 21.09
C GLU A 78 -7.20 16.32 20.17
N CYS A 79 -7.01 16.40 18.85
CA CYS A 79 -8.07 16.12 17.89
C CYS A 79 -8.63 14.70 18.08
N ARG A 80 -7.73 13.71 18.18
CA ARG A 80 -8.12 12.29 18.32
C ARG A 80 -8.88 12.03 19.62
N THR A 81 -8.52 12.71 20.69
CA THR A 81 -9.23 12.65 21.97
C THR A 81 -10.63 13.24 21.84
N GLU A 82 -10.79 14.37 21.16
CA GLU A 82 -12.12 14.93 20.88
C GLU A 82 -12.98 14.00 20.02
N GLN A 83 -12.40 13.37 18.99
CA GLN A 83 -13.12 12.39 18.19
C GLN A 83 -13.53 11.17 19.02
N ALA A 84 -12.70 10.72 19.96
CA ALA A 84 -13.05 9.62 20.85
C ALA A 84 -14.26 9.97 21.75
N VAL A 85 -14.30 11.19 22.30
CA VAL A 85 -15.47 11.70 23.06
C VAL A 85 -16.72 11.77 22.18
N LEU A 86 -16.59 12.33 20.97
CA LEU A 86 -17.70 12.43 20.02
C LEU A 86 -18.23 11.06 19.62
N ALA A 87 -17.37 10.04 19.52
CA ALA A 87 -17.83 8.68 19.25
C ALA A 87 -18.79 8.17 20.33
N GLY A 88 -18.56 8.52 21.60
CA GLY A 88 -19.42 8.14 22.73
C GLY A 88 -20.72 8.93 22.83
N SER A 89 -20.80 10.14 22.26
CA SER A 89 -21.92 11.07 22.51
C SER A 89 -22.75 11.49 21.28
N SER A 90 -22.23 11.36 20.06
CA SER A 90 -22.85 11.92 18.84
C SER A 90 -23.97 11.07 18.23
N GLY A 91 -23.97 9.76 18.49
CA GLY A 91 -24.80 8.79 17.75
C GLY A 91 -24.17 8.31 16.43
N GLU A 92 -22.97 8.78 16.08
CA GLU A 92 -22.21 8.38 14.88
C GLU A 92 -20.84 7.75 15.24
N PRO A 93 -20.79 6.69 16.07
CA PRO A 93 -19.52 6.20 16.62
C PRO A 93 -18.53 5.73 15.55
N ALA A 94 -19.00 5.20 14.41
CA ALA A 94 -18.10 4.63 13.40
C ALA A 94 -17.20 5.67 12.72
N SER A 95 -17.74 6.84 12.33
CA SER A 95 -16.96 7.91 11.69
C SER A 95 -15.94 8.50 12.67
N HIS A 96 -16.40 8.79 13.89
CA HIS A 96 -15.56 9.34 14.95
C HIS A 96 -14.49 8.35 15.43
N CYS A 97 -14.78 7.06 15.53
CA CYS A 97 -13.77 6.05 15.90
C CYS A 97 -12.67 5.91 14.85
N LYS A 98 -13.01 6.04 13.55
CA LYS A 98 -12.01 6.04 12.47
C LYS A 98 -11.04 7.22 12.61
N ALA A 99 -11.56 8.39 12.94
CA ALA A 99 -10.77 9.60 13.15
C ALA A 99 -9.98 9.60 14.47
N ALA A 100 -10.59 9.07 15.54
CA ALA A 100 -9.97 8.93 16.84
C ALA A 100 -8.82 7.91 16.81
N GLY A 101 -8.98 6.81 16.09
CA GLY A 101 -7.95 5.77 15.90
C GLY A 101 -6.81 6.19 14.98
N PRO A 102 -5.77 5.36 14.79
CA PRO A 102 -4.48 5.75 14.22
C PRO A 102 -4.50 6.28 12.77
N PHE A 103 -5.66 6.25 12.11
CA PHE A 103 -5.86 6.66 10.73
C PHE A 103 -6.13 8.16 10.60
N GLY A 104 -6.71 8.82 11.60
CA GLY A 104 -7.07 10.25 11.51
C GLY A 104 -8.26 10.53 10.57
N ALA A 105 -8.43 9.72 9.52
CA ALA A 105 -9.60 9.64 8.64
C ALA A 105 -9.96 10.96 7.96
N GLU A 106 -8.95 11.75 7.58
CA GLU A 106 -9.11 13.10 7.00
C GLU A 106 -9.77 14.12 7.95
N ILE A 107 -9.93 13.78 9.23
CA ILE A 107 -10.49 14.67 10.27
C ILE A 107 -9.38 15.15 11.20
N CYS A 108 -8.58 14.21 11.74
CA CYS A 108 -7.40 14.51 12.54
C CYS A 108 -6.14 14.34 11.69
N GLY A 109 -6.03 15.16 10.64
CA GLY A 109 -5.06 15.01 9.56
C GLY A 109 -5.42 13.92 8.56
N SER A 110 -4.65 13.86 7.47
CA SER A 110 -4.84 12.83 6.44
C SER A 110 -4.34 11.46 6.89
N SER A 111 -4.90 10.41 6.30
CA SER A 111 -4.50 9.02 6.56
C SER A 111 -3.03 8.80 6.23
N CYS A 112 -2.53 9.45 5.18
CA CYS A 112 -1.12 9.44 4.83
C CYS A 112 -0.24 10.21 5.80
N GLN A 113 -0.69 11.37 6.30
CA GLN A 113 0.04 12.08 7.34
C GLN A 113 0.14 11.24 8.61
N ALA A 114 -0.95 10.59 9.01
CA ALA A 114 -0.99 9.71 10.17
C ALA A 114 -0.05 8.49 9.99
N TYR A 115 -0.15 7.79 8.87
CA TYR A 115 0.73 6.68 8.51
C TYR A 115 2.21 7.06 8.55
N CYS A 116 2.59 8.13 7.87
CA CYS A 116 3.97 8.56 7.78
C CYS A 116 4.53 9.04 9.13
N THR A 117 3.69 9.64 9.98
CA THR A 117 4.07 10.02 11.34
C THR A 117 4.37 8.78 12.18
N LEU A 118 3.50 7.76 12.14
CA LEU A 118 3.73 6.52 12.87
C LEU A 118 4.91 5.74 12.33
N LEU A 119 5.01 5.59 11.01
CA LEU A 119 6.07 4.83 10.37
C LEU A 119 7.46 5.47 10.62
N SER A 120 7.57 6.79 10.51
CA SER A 120 8.84 7.48 10.79
C SER A 120 9.27 7.34 12.26
N ALA A 121 8.32 7.35 13.19
CA ALA A 121 8.60 7.29 14.62
C ALA A 121 8.84 5.87 15.15
N ALA A 122 8.23 4.85 14.54
CA ALA A 122 8.37 3.44 14.92
C ALA A 122 9.42 2.68 14.09
N CYS A 123 9.55 3.01 12.81
CA CYS A 123 10.31 2.25 11.81
C CYS A 123 11.09 3.17 10.84
N PRO A 124 11.98 4.06 11.34
CA PRO A 124 12.65 5.05 10.50
C PRO A 124 13.47 4.43 9.35
N ASP A 125 13.96 3.21 9.51
CA ASP A 125 14.70 2.48 8.47
C ASP A 125 13.84 2.20 7.22
N LYS A 126 12.52 2.07 7.37
CA LYS A 126 11.57 1.82 6.27
C LYS A 126 11.31 3.03 5.39
N LEU A 127 11.79 4.21 5.79
CA LEU A 127 11.72 5.44 5.00
C LEU A 127 13.04 5.76 4.29
N THR A 128 14.05 4.88 4.37
CA THR A 128 15.31 5.07 3.66
C THR A 128 15.07 5.16 2.15
N GLY A 129 15.50 6.27 1.53
CA GLY A 129 15.29 6.53 0.10
C GLY A 129 13.95 7.17 -0.24
N ILE A 130 13.05 7.37 0.73
CA ILE A 130 11.74 7.99 0.55
C ILE A 130 11.81 9.43 1.06
N SER A 131 11.93 10.40 0.14
CA SER A 131 12.07 11.81 0.51
C SER A 131 10.75 12.48 0.90
N ASP A 132 9.63 12.02 0.33
CA ASP A 132 8.29 12.51 0.63
C ASP A 132 7.35 11.33 0.89
N CYS A 133 7.21 10.95 2.16
CA CYS A 133 6.37 9.83 2.55
C CYS A 133 4.89 10.08 2.25
N ALA A 134 4.39 11.30 2.46
CA ALA A 134 2.97 11.59 2.28
C ALA A 134 2.57 11.50 0.81
N ALA A 135 3.41 12.02 -0.10
CA ALA A 135 3.20 11.87 -1.53
C ALA A 135 3.27 10.41 -1.98
N ALA A 136 4.25 9.63 -1.50
CA ALA A 136 4.34 8.20 -1.81
C ALA A 136 3.12 7.41 -1.30
N CYS A 137 2.60 7.79 -0.13
CA CYS A 137 1.43 7.16 0.47
C CYS A 137 0.15 7.36 -0.36
N ALA A 138 0.03 8.46 -1.09
CA ALA A 138 -1.14 8.71 -1.94
C ALA A 138 -1.33 7.69 -3.08
N GLY A 139 -0.32 6.85 -3.36
CA GLY A 139 -0.43 5.73 -4.31
C GLY A 139 -0.84 4.40 -3.68
N LEU A 140 -1.09 4.35 -2.37
CA LEU A 140 -1.61 3.16 -1.70
C LEU A 140 -3.14 3.18 -1.74
N ARG A 141 -3.75 2.05 -2.09
CA ARG A 141 -5.21 1.85 -2.04
C ARG A 141 -5.72 2.12 -0.63
N SER A 142 -6.81 2.87 -0.52
CA SER A 142 -7.59 2.99 0.72
C SER A 142 -8.89 2.21 0.56
N ASP A 143 -9.04 1.14 1.35
CA ASP A 143 -10.27 0.33 1.34
C ASP A 143 -11.40 1.01 2.13
N ALA A 144 -11.06 2.04 2.90
CA ALA A 144 -11.91 2.73 3.86
C ALA A 144 -12.53 1.82 4.94
N VAL A 145 -12.19 0.54 4.96
CA VAL A 145 -12.59 -0.45 5.97
C VAL A 145 -11.85 -0.16 7.27
N PHE A 146 -12.58 -0.11 8.37
CA PHE A 146 -12.04 0.10 9.71
C PHE A 146 -12.50 -1.03 10.63
N ASP A 147 -11.94 -2.22 10.41
CA ASP A 147 -12.18 -3.41 11.25
C ASP A 147 -10.84 -4.10 11.52
N LEU A 148 -10.34 -3.99 12.75
CA LEU A 148 -9.03 -4.53 13.14
C LEU A 148 -8.86 -6.05 12.89
N GLY A 149 -9.96 -6.78 12.72
CA GLY A 149 -9.94 -8.19 12.35
C GLY A 149 -9.57 -8.41 10.87
N THR A 150 -9.97 -7.52 9.98
CA THR A 150 -9.72 -7.61 8.52
C THR A 150 -8.57 -6.74 8.05
N LEU A 151 -8.22 -5.69 8.82
CA LEU A 151 -7.12 -4.75 8.57
C LEU A 151 -5.71 -5.35 8.62
N LYS A 152 -5.55 -6.68 8.68
CA LYS A 152 -4.21 -7.32 8.71
C LYS A 152 -3.86 -8.03 7.41
N SER A 153 -4.59 -7.72 6.34
CA SER A 153 -4.42 -8.30 5.01
C SER A 153 -4.91 -7.33 3.93
N GLY A 154 -4.56 -7.59 2.68
CA GLY A 154 -4.88 -6.73 1.56
C GLY A 154 -3.84 -5.64 1.35
N ASP A 155 -3.66 -5.24 0.10
CA ASP A 155 -2.70 -4.21 -0.28
C ASP A 155 -3.22 -2.79 -0.02
N SER A 156 -3.52 -2.49 1.24
CA SER A 156 -4.13 -1.21 1.62
C SER A 156 -3.25 -0.35 2.53
N LEU A 157 -3.50 0.96 2.50
CA LEU A 157 -2.98 1.91 3.48
C LEU A 157 -3.44 1.51 4.87
N GLU A 158 -4.69 1.04 5.01
CA GLU A 158 -5.21 0.77 6.32
C GLU A 158 -4.52 -0.41 7.00
N CYS A 159 -4.16 -1.44 6.23
CA CYS A 159 -3.33 -2.52 6.74
C CYS A 159 -1.98 -2.03 7.25
N ARG A 160 -1.32 -1.15 6.49
CA ARG A 160 -0.01 -0.61 6.84
C ARG A 160 -0.06 0.28 8.08
N ILE A 161 -1.12 1.08 8.27
CA ILE A 161 -1.34 1.88 9.48
C ILE A 161 -1.57 0.99 10.70
N ALA A 162 -2.34 -0.11 10.56
CA ALA A 162 -2.54 -1.06 11.63
C ALA A 162 -1.21 -1.69 12.07
N TYR A 163 -0.35 -2.09 11.13
CA TYR A 163 0.98 -2.59 11.45
C TYR A 163 1.94 -1.51 11.96
N ALA A 164 1.85 -0.26 11.50
CA ALA A 164 2.62 0.85 12.05
C ALA A 164 2.27 1.10 13.53
N SER A 165 0.98 0.95 13.89
CA SER A 165 0.50 1.04 15.27
C SER A 165 1.03 -0.12 16.14
N LEU A 166 1.03 -1.35 15.61
CA LEU A 166 1.65 -2.49 16.28
C LEU A 166 3.16 -2.33 16.43
N ALA A 167 3.82 -1.76 15.42
CA ALA A 167 5.25 -1.48 15.42
C ALA A 167 5.65 -0.42 16.45
N ALA A 168 4.75 0.50 16.82
CA ALA A 168 5.01 1.43 17.91
C ALA A 168 5.29 0.72 19.25
N LYS A 169 4.72 -0.47 19.45
CA LYS A 169 4.91 -1.35 20.62
C LYS A 169 6.04 -2.37 20.42
N ASP A 170 6.09 -3.01 19.25
CA ASP A 170 7.13 -3.99 18.89
C ASP A 170 7.64 -3.74 17.46
N PRO A 171 8.67 -2.88 17.28
CA PRO A 171 9.21 -2.58 15.96
C PRO A 171 9.74 -3.83 15.24
N THR A 172 10.38 -4.75 15.96
CA THR A 172 11.05 -5.92 15.36
C THR A 172 10.04 -6.85 14.71
N GLY A 173 8.89 -7.06 15.35
CA GLY A 173 7.82 -7.92 14.84
C GLY A 173 7.00 -7.33 13.70
N HIS A 174 7.00 -6.01 13.51
CA HIS A 174 5.96 -5.35 12.70
C HIS A 174 6.44 -4.33 11.67
N CYS A 175 7.68 -3.83 11.74
CA CYS A 175 8.15 -2.82 10.78
C CYS A 175 8.20 -3.31 9.33
N ALA A 176 8.44 -4.59 9.07
CA ALA A 176 8.39 -5.13 7.71
C ALA A 176 6.97 -5.11 7.12
N ALA A 177 5.95 -5.36 7.95
CA ALA A 177 4.54 -5.33 7.55
C ALA A 177 3.99 -3.90 7.42
N ALA A 178 4.55 -2.96 8.18
CA ALA A 178 4.19 -1.55 8.11
C ALA A 178 4.80 -0.82 6.89
N ALA A 179 5.73 -1.43 6.17
CA ALA A 179 6.43 -0.78 5.05
C ALA A 179 5.54 -0.63 3.81
N PHE A 180 5.90 0.32 2.93
CA PHE A 180 5.25 0.51 1.63
C PHE A 180 5.19 -0.78 0.80
N LYS A 181 6.33 -1.44 0.63
CA LYS A 181 6.39 -2.79 0.06
C LYS A 181 6.34 -3.79 1.20
N SER A 182 5.17 -4.37 1.44
CA SER A 182 4.94 -5.30 2.53
C SER A 182 4.35 -6.62 2.00
N SER A 183 4.86 -7.76 2.47
CA SER A 183 4.27 -9.07 2.18
C SER A 183 3.05 -9.40 3.07
N ALA A 184 2.85 -8.70 4.18
CA ALA A 184 1.69 -8.89 5.07
C ALA A 184 0.47 -8.09 4.56
N CYS A 185 0.68 -6.81 4.28
CA CYS A 185 -0.24 -5.94 3.56
C CYS A 185 -0.04 -6.04 2.05
N ALA A 186 -0.39 -7.20 1.49
CA ALA A 186 -0.43 -7.47 0.06
C ALA A 186 -1.74 -8.16 -0.29
N ASP A 187 -2.18 -7.98 -1.53
CA ASP A 187 -3.25 -8.77 -2.11
C ASP A 187 -2.79 -10.22 -2.34
N PRO A 188 -3.70 -11.19 -2.48
CA PRO A 188 -3.32 -12.57 -2.68
C PRO A 188 -2.39 -12.75 -3.89
N ALA A 189 -1.30 -13.48 -3.67
CA ALA A 189 -0.22 -13.64 -4.64
C ALA A 189 -0.70 -14.19 -6.00
N GLY A 190 -1.70 -15.07 -6.01
CA GLY A 190 -2.24 -15.69 -7.22
C GLY A 190 -3.34 -14.88 -7.93
N ASP A 191 -3.80 -13.78 -7.33
CA ASP A 191 -4.84 -12.95 -7.93
C ASP A 191 -4.24 -11.99 -8.96
N ALA A 192 -5.06 -11.59 -9.93
CA ALA A 192 -4.68 -10.56 -10.89
C ALA A 192 -4.55 -9.19 -10.18
N PRO A 193 -3.52 -8.40 -10.50
CA PRO A 193 -3.40 -7.04 -10.00
C PRO A 193 -4.51 -6.13 -10.54
N ASP A 194 -4.97 -5.22 -9.69
CA ASP A 194 -5.90 -4.17 -10.07
C ASP A 194 -5.19 -3.02 -10.81
N CYS A 195 -5.82 -2.48 -11.85
CA CYS A 195 -5.25 -1.41 -12.66
C CYS A 195 -5.27 -0.04 -11.98
N GLU A 196 -6.31 0.26 -11.21
CA GLU A 196 -6.39 1.54 -10.49
C GLU A 196 -5.26 1.58 -9.46
N ASP A 197 -5.08 0.50 -8.68
CA ASP A 197 -4.01 0.39 -7.70
C ASP A 197 -2.62 0.55 -8.34
N PHE A 198 -2.37 -0.16 -9.45
CA PHE A 198 -1.12 -0.04 -10.18
C PHE A 198 -0.90 1.39 -10.69
N CYS A 199 -1.92 2.00 -11.30
CA CYS A 199 -1.79 3.31 -11.93
C CYS A 199 -1.69 4.46 -10.91
N GLU A 200 -2.28 4.32 -9.73
CA GLU A 200 -2.07 5.23 -8.60
C GLU A 200 -0.65 5.12 -8.06
N LEU A 201 -0.19 3.89 -7.81
CA LEU A 201 1.15 3.62 -7.29
C LEU A 201 2.25 4.12 -8.22
N VAL A 202 2.19 3.78 -9.51
CA VAL A 202 3.20 4.22 -10.49
C VAL A 202 3.14 5.73 -10.70
N GLY A 203 1.96 6.33 -10.61
CA GLY A 203 1.76 7.77 -10.76
C GLY A 203 2.46 8.60 -9.69
N VAL A 204 2.52 8.11 -8.45
CA VAL A 204 3.24 8.78 -7.36
C VAL A 204 4.72 8.38 -7.29
N ALA A 205 5.06 7.14 -7.62
CA ALA A 205 6.43 6.64 -7.54
C ALA A 205 7.31 7.13 -8.71
N CYS A 206 6.72 7.30 -9.89
CA CYS A 206 7.44 7.62 -11.12
C CYS A 206 6.99 8.97 -11.69
N THR A 207 7.57 10.04 -11.15
CA THR A 207 7.27 11.43 -11.52
C THR A 207 8.48 12.12 -12.16
N GLY A 208 8.25 13.30 -12.76
CA GLY A 208 9.31 14.12 -13.37
C GLY A 208 10.10 13.35 -14.43
N GLY A 209 11.43 13.37 -14.35
CA GLY A 209 12.29 12.63 -15.28
C GLY A 209 12.16 11.11 -15.23
N ASN A 210 11.49 10.56 -14.21
CA ASN A 210 11.22 9.12 -14.09
C ASN A 210 9.80 8.75 -14.55
N GLN A 211 9.01 9.70 -15.04
CA GLN A 211 7.66 9.45 -15.53
C GLN A 211 7.65 8.43 -16.68
N VAL A 212 6.80 7.40 -16.55
CA VAL A 212 6.67 6.33 -17.55
C VAL A 212 5.32 6.27 -18.25
N TYR A 213 4.31 6.97 -17.72
CA TYR A 213 3.02 7.21 -18.36
C TYR A 213 2.72 8.70 -18.34
N GLU A 214 2.19 9.24 -19.44
CA GLU A 214 1.91 10.67 -19.58
C GLU A 214 0.72 11.12 -18.71
N SER A 215 -0.18 10.20 -18.39
CA SER A 215 -1.34 10.44 -17.53
C SER A 215 -1.83 9.14 -16.87
N LYS A 216 -2.68 9.27 -15.83
CA LYS A 216 -3.38 8.12 -15.23
C LYS A 216 -4.29 7.43 -16.27
N ALA A 217 -4.96 8.20 -17.13
CA ALA A 217 -5.81 7.65 -18.19
C ALA A 217 -5.02 6.79 -19.19
N GLN A 218 -3.83 7.25 -19.61
CA GLN A 218 -2.92 6.46 -20.44
C GLN A 218 -2.48 5.18 -19.73
N CYS A 219 -2.10 5.27 -18.46
CA CYS A 219 -1.72 4.10 -17.67
C CYS A 219 -2.86 3.07 -17.62
N LEU A 220 -4.11 3.50 -17.36
CA LEU A 220 -5.26 2.61 -17.32
C LEU A 220 -5.54 1.98 -18.68
N ALA A 221 -5.41 2.74 -19.77
CA ALA A 221 -5.57 2.24 -21.13
C ALA A 221 -4.52 1.19 -21.49
N VAL A 222 -3.25 1.41 -21.12
CA VAL A 222 -2.18 0.41 -21.28
C VAL A 222 -2.42 -0.80 -20.38
N CYS A 223 -2.81 -0.59 -19.12
CA CYS A 223 -3.10 -1.66 -18.20
C CYS A 223 -4.20 -2.57 -18.75
N ALA A 224 -5.26 -2.02 -19.35
CA ALA A 224 -6.37 -2.77 -19.93
C ALA A 224 -5.95 -3.75 -21.04
N VAL A 225 -4.86 -3.48 -21.75
CA VAL A 225 -4.38 -4.34 -22.84
C VAL A 225 -3.23 -5.27 -22.45
N LEU A 226 -2.42 -4.91 -21.45
CA LEU A 226 -1.36 -5.78 -20.93
C LEU A 226 -1.96 -7.02 -20.24
N ASP A 227 -1.23 -8.13 -20.30
CA ASP A 227 -1.59 -9.30 -19.51
C ASP A 227 -1.48 -8.95 -18.03
N LYS A 228 -2.51 -9.30 -17.26
CA LYS A 228 -2.53 -8.95 -15.83
C LYS A 228 -1.46 -9.70 -15.05
N GLY A 229 -1.27 -10.97 -15.40
CA GLY A 229 -0.45 -11.86 -14.61
C GLY A 229 -1.00 -12.03 -13.20
N THR A 230 -0.10 -12.16 -12.23
CA THR A 230 -0.46 -12.28 -10.82
C THR A 230 0.28 -11.25 -9.96
N ASN A 231 -0.22 -10.98 -8.74
CA ASN A 231 0.48 -10.13 -7.77
C ASN A 231 1.86 -10.67 -7.34
N ALA A 232 2.18 -11.93 -7.66
CA ALA A 232 3.48 -12.55 -7.40
C ALA A 232 4.52 -12.31 -8.50
N ASP A 233 4.09 -11.87 -9.69
CA ASP A 233 4.95 -11.73 -10.85
C ASP A 233 6.04 -10.66 -10.60
N GLN A 234 7.25 -10.96 -11.03
CA GLN A 234 8.42 -10.09 -10.82
C GLN A 234 9.30 -9.99 -12.05
N VAL A 235 9.11 -10.86 -13.04
CA VAL A 235 9.95 -10.90 -14.25
C VAL A 235 9.14 -11.05 -15.54
N GLU A 236 7.89 -11.43 -15.43
CA GLU A 236 6.96 -11.66 -16.54
C GLU A 236 6.49 -10.31 -17.13
N ASP A 237 6.16 -10.25 -18.44
CA ASP A 237 5.59 -9.05 -19.07
C ASP A 237 4.11 -8.87 -18.68
N THR A 238 3.90 -8.55 -17.40
CA THR A 238 2.57 -8.45 -16.79
C THR A 238 2.42 -7.17 -15.97
N VAL A 239 1.17 -6.79 -15.72
CA VAL A 239 0.84 -5.71 -14.78
C VAL A 239 1.38 -6.02 -13.38
N GLY A 240 1.43 -7.30 -12.99
CA GLY A 240 1.93 -7.75 -11.69
C GLY A 240 3.39 -7.37 -11.47
N CYS A 241 4.24 -7.68 -12.44
CA CYS A 241 5.64 -7.27 -12.44
C CYS A 241 5.80 -5.74 -12.42
N ARG A 242 4.97 -5.00 -13.18
CA ARG A 242 5.01 -3.52 -13.18
C ARG A 242 4.60 -2.93 -11.83
N LYS A 243 3.58 -3.50 -11.16
CA LYS A 243 3.18 -3.12 -9.79
C LYS A 243 4.32 -3.41 -8.81
N TYR A 244 4.98 -4.56 -8.92
CA TYR A 244 6.18 -4.87 -8.12
C TYR A 244 7.26 -3.79 -8.29
N HIS A 245 7.62 -3.42 -9.52
CA HIS A 245 8.62 -2.38 -9.75
C HIS A 245 8.16 -0.98 -9.33
N SER A 246 6.87 -0.69 -9.38
CA SER A 246 6.31 0.58 -8.87
C SER A 246 6.52 0.71 -7.36
N TYR A 247 6.35 -0.37 -6.59
CA TYR A 247 6.69 -0.37 -5.16
C TYR A 247 8.17 -0.11 -4.90
N ASN A 248 9.07 -0.74 -5.65
CA ASN A 248 10.50 -0.49 -5.48
C ASN A 248 10.91 0.92 -5.96
N SER A 249 10.15 1.51 -6.88
CA SER A 249 10.38 2.86 -7.40
C SER A 249 10.15 3.94 -6.34
N ILE A 250 9.37 3.68 -5.29
CA ILE A 250 9.20 4.62 -4.17
C ILE A 250 10.55 4.98 -3.52
N ALA A 251 11.47 4.01 -3.39
CA ALA A 251 12.78 4.23 -2.77
C ALA A 251 13.92 4.41 -3.79
N ALA A 252 13.76 3.90 -5.02
CA ALA A 252 14.78 3.96 -6.07
C ALA A 252 14.15 4.21 -7.46
N PRO A 253 13.55 5.39 -7.69
CA PRO A 253 12.77 5.66 -8.89
C PRO A 253 13.62 5.63 -10.17
N ALA A 254 14.88 6.06 -10.09
CA ALA A 254 15.77 6.05 -11.24
C ALA A 254 16.00 4.63 -11.80
N GLN A 255 16.08 3.63 -10.91
CA GLN A 255 16.37 2.25 -11.26
C GLN A 255 15.11 1.46 -11.62
N HIS A 256 13.99 1.69 -10.95
CA HIS A 256 12.82 0.81 -11.12
C HIS A 256 11.71 1.38 -11.99
N CYS A 257 11.63 2.70 -12.18
CA CYS A 257 10.57 3.27 -13.01
C CYS A 257 10.58 2.77 -14.46
N PRO A 258 11.73 2.63 -15.15
CA PRO A 258 11.75 2.07 -16.51
C PRO A 258 11.04 0.71 -16.62
N HIS A 259 11.16 -0.12 -15.58
CA HIS A 259 10.60 -1.47 -15.55
C HIS A 259 9.08 -1.46 -15.38
N ALA A 260 8.56 -0.43 -14.69
CA ALA A 260 7.12 -0.20 -14.54
C ALA A 260 6.48 0.45 -15.78
N GLY A 261 7.28 0.84 -16.78
CA GLY A 261 6.80 1.48 -18.00
C GLY A 261 6.23 0.51 -19.05
N PRO A 262 5.66 1.02 -20.15
CA PRO A 262 4.93 0.21 -21.14
C PRO A 262 5.69 -0.99 -21.74
N ALA A 263 7.01 -0.87 -21.92
CA ALA A 263 7.86 -1.90 -22.51
C ALA A 263 8.66 -2.74 -21.48
N GLY A 264 8.61 -2.40 -20.20
CA GLY A 264 9.21 -3.19 -19.12
C GLY A 264 10.72 -3.18 -18.96
N ASP A 265 11.46 -2.50 -19.82
CA ASP A 265 12.93 -2.40 -19.78
C ASP A 265 13.69 -3.72 -19.67
N GLY A 266 13.08 -4.82 -20.15
CA GLY A 266 13.64 -6.17 -20.04
C GLY A 266 13.71 -6.73 -18.62
N HIS A 267 12.99 -6.13 -17.67
CA HIS A 267 12.77 -6.68 -16.33
C HIS A 267 11.36 -7.22 -16.14
N CYS A 268 10.37 -6.63 -16.81
CA CYS A 268 9.03 -7.22 -16.94
C CYS A 268 8.85 -7.68 -18.38
N GLY A 269 9.29 -8.90 -18.65
CA GLY A 269 9.61 -9.41 -19.98
C GLY A 269 11.12 -9.58 -20.15
N LYS A 270 11.52 -10.35 -21.16
CA LYS A 270 12.91 -10.72 -21.46
C LYS A 270 13.76 -9.53 -21.94
N ASP A 271 13.15 -8.63 -22.70
CA ASP A 271 13.79 -7.44 -23.26
C ASP A 271 12.72 -6.36 -23.54
N ASN A 272 13.15 -5.19 -24.02
CA ASN A 272 12.24 -4.09 -24.35
C ASN A 272 11.31 -4.42 -25.54
N CYS A 273 11.71 -5.38 -26.39
CA CYS A 273 10.95 -5.75 -27.57
C CYS A 273 9.76 -6.65 -27.25
N GLU A 274 9.86 -7.51 -26.24
CA GLU A 274 8.72 -8.32 -25.77
C GLU A 274 7.55 -7.42 -25.36
N GLY A 275 7.76 -6.52 -24.40
CA GLY A 275 6.72 -5.61 -23.93
C GLY A 275 6.20 -4.67 -25.03
N TYR A 276 7.10 -4.14 -25.88
CA TYR A 276 6.69 -3.31 -27.01
C TYR A 276 5.81 -4.08 -28.02
N CYS A 277 6.25 -5.25 -28.49
CA CYS A 277 5.53 -6.03 -29.49
C CYS A 277 4.21 -6.59 -28.96
N GLN A 278 4.16 -6.96 -27.69
CA GLN A 278 2.91 -7.33 -27.02
C GLN A 278 1.93 -6.16 -26.98
N LEU A 279 2.39 -4.97 -26.60
CA LEU A 279 1.54 -3.79 -26.53
C LEU A 279 1.03 -3.38 -27.92
N VAL A 280 1.92 -3.21 -28.90
CA VAL A 280 1.55 -2.70 -30.23
C VAL A 280 0.68 -3.67 -31.03
N SER A 281 0.82 -4.99 -30.82
CA SER A 281 -0.01 -5.99 -31.50
C SER A 281 -1.45 -6.00 -31.00
N LYS A 282 -1.68 -5.57 -29.74
CA LYS A 282 -3.01 -5.42 -29.15
C LYS A 282 -3.62 -4.04 -29.45
N THR A 283 -2.84 -2.96 -29.37
CA THR A 283 -3.35 -1.59 -29.52
C THR A 283 -3.50 -1.13 -30.96
N CYS A 284 -2.60 -1.58 -31.85
CA CYS A 284 -2.53 -1.17 -33.25
C CYS A 284 -2.64 -2.38 -34.19
N LYS A 285 -3.59 -3.28 -33.91
CA LYS A 285 -3.67 -4.59 -34.56
C LYS A 285 -3.63 -4.54 -36.09
N THR A 286 -4.41 -3.64 -36.71
CA THR A 286 -4.49 -3.56 -38.18
C THR A 286 -3.15 -3.19 -38.79
N GLU A 287 -2.49 -2.17 -38.25
CA GLU A 287 -1.22 -1.67 -38.72
C GLU A 287 -0.06 -2.61 -38.34
N PHE A 288 -0.16 -3.27 -37.19
CA PHE A 288 0.75 -4.34 -36.77
C PHE A 288 0.73 -5.51 -37.76
N ASP A 289 -0.45 -6.02 -38.10
CA ASP A 289 -0.63 -7.12 -39.05
C ASP A 289 -0.09 -6.74 -40.44
N ALA A 290 -0.29 -5.48 -40.87
CA ALA A 290 0.25 -4.98 -42.13
C ALA A 290 1.78 -4.82 -42.14
N THR A 291 2.38 -4.42 -41.02
CA THR A 291 3.81 -4.11 -40.91
C THR A 291 4.65 -5.36 -40.63
N PHE A 292 4.25 -6.11 -39.60
CA PHE A 292 4.98 -7.26 -39.08
C PHE A 292 4.28 -8.58 -39.40
N GLY A 293 2.96 -8.62 -39.50
CA GLY A 293 2.20 -9.86 -39.71
C GLY A 293 2.14 -10.77 -38.49
N ASP A 294 3.23 -10.90 -37.73
CA ASP A 294 3.30 -11.66 -36.48
C ASP A 294 4.31 -11.08 -35.48
N SER A 295 4.29 -11.61 -34.26
CA SER A 295 5.19 -11.23 -33.17
C SER A 295 6.65 -11.61 -33.44
N THR A 296 6.93 -12.67 -34.20
CA THR A 296 8.30 -13.10 -34.50
C THR A 296 9.01 -12.05 -35.35
N LYS A 297 8.35 -11.55 -36.39
CA LYS A 297 8.89 -10.47 -37.22
C LYS A 297 8.98 -9.16 -36.43
N CYS A 298 8.01 -8.85 -35.58
CA CYS A 298 8.08 -7.66 -34.72
C CYS A 298 9.32 -7.68 -33.82
N LEU A 299 9.57 -8.79 -33.12
CA LEU A 299 10.73 -8.95 -32.23
C LEU A 299 12.05 -8.84 -33.00
N ALA A 300 12.13 -9.45 -34.19
CA ALA A 300 13.33 -9.42 -35.01
C ALA A 300 13.65 -8.01 -35.54
N GLU A 301 12.65 -7.23 -35.94
CA GLU A 301 12.85 -5.83 -36.36
C GLU A 301 13.13 -4.92 -35.18
N CYS A 302 12.41 -5.08 -34.06
CA CYS A 302 12.65 -4.33 -32.84
C CYS A 302 14.07 -4.53 -32.31
N GLY A 303 14.62 -5.76 -32.37
CA GLY A 303 15.99 -6.06 -31.94
C GLY A 303 17.10 -5.28 -32.66
N LYS A 304 16.78 -4.61 -33.78
CA LYS A 304 17.70 -3.75 -34.54
C LYS A 304 17.67 -2.29 -34.08
N LEU A 305 16.68 -1.91 -33.28
CA LEU A 305 16.45 -0.54 -32.86
C LEU A 305 17.30 -0.16 -31.63
N PRO A 306 17.73 1.10 -31.52
CA PRO A 306 18.26 1.63 -30.27
C PRO A 306 17.27 1.46 -29.12
N GLY A 307 17.75 0.96 -27.97
CA GLY A 307 16.92 0.71 -26.79
C GLY A 307 16.27 -0.67 -26.74
N ALA A 308 16.63 -1.61 -27.64
CA ALA A 308 16.05 -2.95 -27.66
C ALA A 308 16.45 -3.86 -26.49
N ASN A 309 17.65 -3.66 -25.93
CA ASN A 309 18.15 -4.49 -24.83
C ASN A 309 17.63 -3.98 -23.48
N ALA A 310 17.63 -4.86 -22.47
CA ALA A 310 17.34 -4.48 -21.08
C ALA A 310 18.29 -3.37 -20.58
N ASP A 311 17.81 -2.56 -19.64
CA ASP A 311 18.53 -1.43 -19.02
C ASP A 311 19.02 -0.34 -20.00
N THR A 312 18.57 -0.38 -21.26
CA THR A 312 18.94 0.61 -22.29
C THR A 312 17.82 1.63 -22.56
N TRP A 313 16.80 1.66 -21.71
CA TRP A 313 15.69 2.60 -21.80
C TRP A 313 16.13 4.05 -21.65
N ASN A 314 16.30 4.72 -22.78
CA ASN A 314 16.58 6.15 -22.81
C ASN A 314 15.31 6.95 -22.52
N LYS A 315 15.18 7.44 -21.27
CA LYS A 315 14.01 8.17 -20.79
C LYS A 315 13.66 9.42 -21.62
N THR A 316 14.64 10.03 -22.30
CA THR A 316 14.47 11.26 -23.09
C THR A 316 14.28 11.04 -24.59
N ALA A 317 14.37 9.80 -25.09
CA ALA A 317 14.22 9.48 -26.51
C ALA A 317 12.75 9.41 -26.93
N THR A 318 12.08 10.57 -26.96
CA THR A 318 10.66 10.68 -27.38
C THR A 318 10.48 10.90 -28.89
N THR A 319 11.57 10.96 -29.65
CA THR A 319 11.61 11.12 -31.10
C THR A 319 12.69 10.22 -31.70
N GLY A 320 12.65 10.01 -33.02
CA GLY A 320 13.59 9.17 -33.75
C GLY A 320 13.32 7.68 -33.59
N ASP A 321 13.84 6.89 -34.52
CA ASP A 321 13.56 5.45 -34.58
C ASP A 321 14.22 4.66 -33.45
N THR A 322 13.54 4.59 -32.30
CA THR A 322 13.97 3.92 -31.07
C THR A 322 12.83 3.14 -30.45
N VAL A 323 13.14 2.12 -29.65
CA VAL A 323 12.11 1.33 -28.95
C VAL A 323 11.31 2.21 -27.98
N ARG A 324 11.96 3.18 -27.32
CA ARG A 324 11.29 4.14 -26.43
C ARG A 324 10.23 4.97 -27.17
N CYS A 325 10.59 5.60 -28.29
CA CYS A 325 9.66 6.44 -29.06
C CYS A 325 8.44 5.64 -29.53
N ARG A 326 8.69 4.42 -30.02
CA ARG A 326 7.63 3.52 -30.49
C ARG A 326 6.76 3.02 -29.33
N ALA A 327 7.35 2.66 -28.18
CA ALA A 327 6.60 2.17 -27.01
C ALA A 327 5.72 3.25 -26.36
N ILE A 328 6.20 4.50 -26.26
CA ILE A 328 5.35 5.59 -25.74
C ILE A 328 4.20 5.90 -26.69
N ASN A 329 4.42 5.82 -28.01
CA ASN A 329 3.35 5.97 -28.98
C ASN A 329 2.40 4.77 -29.01
N ALA A 330 2.87 3.55 -28.72
CA ALA A 330 2.00 2.40 -28.50
C ALA A 330 1.12 2.57 -27.26
N ALA A 331 1.63 3.22 -26.20
CA ALA A 331 0.86 3.59 -25.01
C ALA A 331 -0.19 4.67 -25.31
N ARG A 332 0.17 5.74 -26.05
CA ARG A 332 -0.78 6.73 -26.55
C ARG A 332 -1.84 6.09 -27.45
N ALA A 333 -1.45 5.09 -28.24
CA ALA A 333 -2.37 4.37 -29.11
C ALA A 333 -3.45 3.59 -28.36
N SER A 334 -3.19 3.20 -27.11
CA SER A 334 -4.20 2.60 -26.23
C SER A 334 -5.37 3.57 -25.94
N GLU A 335 -5.14 4.88 -26.01
CA GLU A 335 -6.18 5.90 -25.85
C GLU A 335 -6.76 6.35 -27.19
N THR A 336 -5.90 6.50 -28.20
CA THR A 336 -6.28 7.02 -29.53
C THR A 336 -5.51 6.34 -30.67
N PRO A 337 -6.19 5.72 -31.66
CA PRO A 337 -5.52 5.05 -32.78
C PRO A 337 -4.59 5.94 -33.62
N ALA A 338 -4.70 7.28 -33.51
CA ALA A 338 -3.87 8.23 -34.25
C ALA A 338 -2.35 8.04 -33.99
N ALA A 339 -1.96 7.49 -32.84
CA ALA A 339 -0.55 7.25 -32.52
C ALA A 339 0.02 5.96 -33.14
N CYS A 340 -0.80 5.13 -33.79
CA CYS A 340 -0.34 3.84 -34.34
C CYS A 340 0.73 3.98 -35.41
N ALA A 341 0.67 5.02 -36.25
CA ALA A 341 1.72 5.27 -37.24
C ALA A 341 3.09 5.48 -36.57
N ALA A 342 3.16 6.27 -35.49
CA ALA A 342 4.39 6.50 -34.74
C ALA A 342 4.81 5.27 -33.92
N ALA A 343 3.84 4.53 -33.35
CA ALA A 343 4.09 3.27 -32.66
C ALA A 343 4.78 2.22 -33.55
N LEU A 344 4.65 2.33 -34.86
CA LEU A 344 5.23 1.43 -35.86
C LEU A 344 6.45 2.02 -36.60
N GLY A 345 6.98 3.17 -36.14
CA GLY A 345 8.20 3.79 -36.71
C GLY A 345 7.96 4.82 -37.79
N GLY A 346 6.72 5.29 -37.97
CA GLY A 346 6.41 6.43 -38.81
C GLY A 346 6.47 7.76 -38.05
N GLY A 347 6.25 8.86 -38.75
CA GLY A 347 6.07 10.18 -38.15
C GLY A 347 7.26 10.63 -37.32
N GLU A 348 7.03 10.93 -36.03
CA GLU A 348 8.07 11.39 -35.11
C GLU A 348 9.08 10.30 -34.68
N CYS A 349 8.77 9.02 -34.94
CA CYS A 349 9.64 7.88 -34.63
C CYS A 349 10.35 7.31 -35.88
N GLN A 350 10.53 8.12 -36.93
CA GLN A 350 11.29 7.77 -38.14
C GLN A 350 12.75 8.24 -38.06
#